data_AF-A0A923LRL0-F1
#
_entry.id   AF-A0A923LRL0-F1
#
_cell.length_a   1.000
_cell.length_b   1.000
_cell.length_c   1.000
_cell.angle_alpha   90.00
_cell.angle_beta   90.00
_cell.angle_gamma   90.00
#
_symmetry.space_group_name_H-M   'P 1'
#
loop_
_entity.id
_entity.type
_entity.pdbx_description
1 polymer ?
#
loop_
_entity_poly.entity_id
_entity_poly.type
_entity_poly.pdbx_seq_one_letter_code
_entity_poly.pdbx_strand_id
1 'polypeptide(L)'
;MNNEPNNTNTNANNETIKTEQLIKYYKEDPVQDNLRALVHQMKKTSFFVPGMFPDTPEIQAMKEQAKENPGVQVRLPEGTAPIPTLLSNAEGEMYFPIYTNIAQIPKEPKFDLIMNMPFKSCYTLALNEGMGTKGLVLNPFSDNLRFKKELLEAIKQEDEMLAAGAKQVRISPRQFQNMMRQKAEFRDLPLRLYGGKAEFVQQLSDEKEALVNEIYQKAFQQPELYPYGESDFSVMALNISDELLLVRIDLPEIKDQVQLCHRIYVTLNPATEEVNYFTIEQGKEKGERRFGGITSEQKHVEYGEAPVEGAEIQRVMDILDQNKEQTS
;
A
#
# COMPACT_ATOMS: atom_id res chain seq x y z
N MET A 1 2.05 17.12 -44.11
CA MET A 1 1.10 16.89 -43.01
C MET A 1 1.92 16.44 -41.82
N ASN A 2 2.09 17.34 -40.86
CA ASN A 2 2.91 17.17 -39.68
C ASN A 2 2.20 16.19 -38.73
N ASN A 3 2.80 15.05 -38.46
CA ASN A 3 2.44 14.24 -37.30
C ASN A 3 3.39 14.62 -36.16
N GLU A 4 2.97 15.60 -35.37
CA GLU A 4 3.50 15.78 -34.02
C GLU A 4 3.00 14.61 -33.15
N PRO A 5 3.88 13.87 -32.46
CA PRO A 5 3.43 12.96 -31.42
C PRO A 5 2.97 13.80 -30.23
N ASN A 6 1.65 13.84 -30.07
CA ASN A 6 0.95 14.37 -28.92
C ASN A 6 1.35 13.55 -27.68
N ASN A 7 2.36 14.00 -26.94
CA ASN A 7 2.73 13.41 -25.65
C ASN A 7 3.01 14.51 -24.62
N THR A 8 1.99 15.31 -24.33
CA THR A 8 1.90 16.05 -23.07
C THR A 8 1.45 15.08 -21.98
N ASN A 9 2.36 14.24 -21.48
CA ASN A 9 2.15 13.61 -20.17
C ASN A 9 2.68 14.56 -19.08
N THR A 10 2.07 15.74 -19.00
CA THR A 10 2.33 16.78 -17.99
C THR A 10 1.42 16.62 -16.78
N ASN A 11 1.34 15.41 -16.22
CA ASN A 11 0.81 15.23 -14.88
C ASN A 11 1.98 15.08 -13.92
N ALA A 12 2.68 16.19 -13.65
CA ALA A 12 3.57 16.25 -12.50
C ALA A 12 2.73 15.90 -11.26
N ASN A 13 3.13 14.86 -10.52
CA ASN A 13 2.41 14.49 -9.31
C ASN A 13 2.58 15.60 -8.25
N ASN A 14 1.70 15.63 -7.25
CA ASN A 14 1.71 16.67 -6.22
C ASN A 14 3.06 16.80 -5.50
N GLU A 15 3.83 15.72 -5.39
CA GLU A 15 5.14 15.73 -4.71
C GLU A 15 6.22 16.40 -5.56
N THR A 16 6.20 16.21 -6.88
CA THR A 16 7.09 16.91 -7.84
C THR A 16 6.82 18.42 -7.84
N ILE A 17 5.55 18.85 -7.87
CA ILE A 17 5.18 20.28 -7.85
C ILE A 17 5.70 20.96 -6.58
N LYS A 18 5.49 20.33 -5.41
CA LYS A 18 6.02 20.85 -4.14
C LYS A 18 7.54 20.91 -4.12
N THR A 19 8.21 19.91 -4.68
CA THR A 19 9.68 19.92 -4.81
C THR A 19 10.13 21.12 -5.64
N GLU A 20 9.53 21.37 -6.81
CA GLU A 20 9.88 22.51 -7.66
C GLU A 20 9.61 23.86 -6.99
N GLN A 21 8.56 23.98 -6.16
CA GLN A 21 8.31 25.18 -5.35
C GLN A 21 9.41 25.39 -4.29
N LEU A 22 9.77 24.33 -3.55
CA LEU A 22 10.81 24.40 -2.53
C LEU A 22 12.20 24.66 -3.12
N ILE A 23 12.48 24.23 -4.35
CA ILE A 23 13.71 24.60 -5.07
C ILE A 23 13.78 26.13 -5.23
N LYS A 24 12.67 26.77 -5.62
CA LYS A 24 12.63 28.24 -5.78
C LYS A 24 12.88 28.95 -4.45
N TYR A 25 12.19 28.53 -3.39
CA TYR A 25 12.38 29.13 -2.06
C TYR A 25 13.81 28.95 -1.54
N TYR A 26 14.40 27.77 -1.71
CA TYR A 26 15.78 27.53 -1.30
C TYR A 26 16.79 28.39 -2.10
N LYS A 27 16.53 28.64 -3.39
CA LYS A 27 17.38 29.50 -4.21
C LYS A 27 17.29 30.98 -3.80
N GLU A 28 16.13 31.42 -3.32
CA GLU A 28 15.92 32.77 -2.81
C GLU A 28 16.50 32.95 -1.40
N ASP A 29 16.40 31.94 -0.54
CA ASP A 29 16.88 31.96 0.84
C ASP A 29 17.55 30.61 1.22
N PRO A 30 18.87 30.48 1.04
CA PRO A 30 19.61 29.22 1.23
C PRO A 30 19.96 28.93 2.70
N VAL A 31 19.06 29.26 3.62
CA VAL A 31 19.19 28.91 5.05
C VAL A 31 18.99 27.41 5.28
N GLN A 32 19.55 26.92 6.40
CA GLN A 32 19.57 25.49 6.72
C GLN A 32 18.17 24.86 6.81
N ASP A 33 17.17 25.61 7.27
CA ASP A 33 15.81 25.11 7.40
C ASP A 33 15.12 24.94 6.05
N ASN A 34 15.37 25.83 5.09
CA ASN A 34 14.87 25.69 3.72
C ASN A 34 15.52 24.50 3.01
N LEU A 35 16.82 24.27 3.25
CA LEU A 35 17.51 23.07 2.76
C LEU A 35 16.89 21.79 3.33
N ARG A 36 16.62 21.76 4.65
CA ARG A 36 15.98 20.62 5.31
C ARG A 36 14.57 20.35 4.77
N ALA A 37 13.77 21.40 4.58
CA ALA A 37 12.44 21.30 4.00
C ALA A 37 12.49 20.74 2.58
N LEU A 38 13.40 21.25 1.75
CA LEU A 38 13.62 20.75 0.40
C LEU A 38 14.03 19.27 0.41
N VAL A 39 15.06 18.90 1.17
CA VAL A 39 15.52 17.50 1.27
C VAL A 39 14.41 16.58 1.77
N HIS A 40 13.65 16.99 2.78
CA HIS A 40 12.51 16.21 3.30
C HIS A 40 11.44 15.97 2.22
N GLN A 41 11.15 16.96 1.39
CA GLN A 41 10.21 16.82 0.28
C GLN A 41 10.80 15.97 -0.86
N MET A 42 12.10 16.10 -1.14
CA MET A 42 12.79 15.26 -2.12
C MET A 42 12.73 13.77 -1.74
N LYS A 43 12.80 13.42 -0.44
CA LYS A 43 12.63 12.03 0.03
C LYS A 43 11.27 11.41 -0.36
N LYS A 44 10.26 12.22 -0.69
CA LYS A 44 8.91 11.79 -1.15
C LYS A 44 8.75 11.80 -2.67
N THR A 45 9.75 12.30 -3.39
CA THR A 45 9.68 12.58 -4.82
C THR A 45 10.54 11.58 -5.59
N SER A 46 10.02 11.12 -6.72
CA SER A 46 10.80 10.34 -7.70
C SER A 46 11.33 11.26 -8.79
N PHE A 47 12.53 10.98 -9.26
CA PHE A 47 13.27 11.77 -10.23
C PHE A 47 13.58 10.96 -11.47
N PHE A 48 13.67 11.65 -12.60
CA PHE A 48 14.06 11.07 -13.86
C PHE A 48 15.58 11.02 -13.98
N VAL A 49 16.11 9.87 -14.39
CA VAL A 49 17.54 9.62 -14.58
C VAL A 49 17.77 9.02 -15.97
N PRO A 50 18.48 9.73 -16.87
CA PRO A 50 18.85 9.18 -18.16
C PRO A 50 19.92 8.08 -18.02
N GLY A 51 19.75 6.99 -18.76
CA GLY A 51 20.64 5.84 -18.75
C GLY A 51 20.90 5.24 -20.13
N MET A 52 21.95 4.46 -20.21
CA MET A 52 22.36 3.67 -21.36
C MET A 52 22.30 2.19 -21.00
N PHE A 53 21.98 1.32 -21.96
CA PHE A 53 22.19 -0.11 -21.75
C PHE A 53 23.67 -0.47 -21.91
N PRO A 54 24.15 -1.51 -21.20
CA PRO A 54 25.50 -2.02 -21.43
C PRO A 54 25.64 -2.51 -22.88
N ASP A 55 26.85 -2.39 -23.42
CA ASP A 55 27.17 -2.82 -24.78
C ASP A 55 27.41 -4.34 -24.81
N THR A 56 26.33 -5.12 -24.83
CA THR A 56 26.39 -6.59 -24.95
C THR A 56 25.66 -7.07 -26.20
N PRO A 57 26.04 -8.24 -26.77
CA PRO A 57 25.39 -8.79 -27.95
C PRO A 57 23.87 -8.97 -27.79
N GLU A 58 23.41 -9.35 -26.60
CA GLU A 58 22.00 -9.56 -26.29
C GLU A 58 21.21 -8.24 -26.34
N ILE A 59 21.81 -7.16 -25.84
CA ILE A 59 21.21 -5.82 -25.87
C ILE A 59 21.20 -5.26 -27.29
N GLN A 60 22.25 -5.51 -28.08
CA GLN A 60 22.27 -5.10 -29.48
C GLN A 60 21.16 -5.80 -30.28
N ALA A 61 21.01 -7.12 -30.12
CA ALA A 61 19.94 -7.89 -30.75
C ALA A 61 18.54 -7.40 -30.33
N MET A 62 18.36 -7.09 -29.04
CA MET A 62 17.12 -6.49 -28.51
C MET A 62 16.82 -5.14 -29.17
N LYS A 63 17.83 -4.26 -29.31
CA LYS A 63 17.70 -2.94 -29.93
C LYS A 63 17.38 -3.05 -31.43
N GLU A 64 17.99 -4.00 -32.14
CA GLU A 64 17.70 -4.27 -33.56
C GLU A 64 16.26 -4.76 -33.75
N GLN A 65 15.82 -5.73 -32.93
CA GLN A 65 14.45 -6.23 -32.95
C GLN A 65 13.42 -5.11 -32.70
N ALA A 66 13.71 -4.20 -31.76
CA ALA A 66 12.86 -3.05 -31.45
C ALA A 66 12.81 -2.02 -32.60
N LYS A 67 13.92 -1.85 -33.34
CA LYS A 67 13.96 -0.97 -34.53
C LYS A 67 13.19 -1.56 -35.70
N GLU A 68 13.29 -2.87 -35.92
CA GLU A 68 12.59 -3.55 -37.01
C GLU A 68 11.08 -3.65 -36.77
N ASN A 69 10.65 -3.71 -35.51
CA ASN A 69 9.23 -3.82 -35.13
C ASN A 69 8.78 -2.69 -34.20
N PRO A 70 8.61 -1.45 -34.72
CA PRO A 70 8.15 -0.33 -33.91
C PRO A 70 6.78 -0.63 -33.27
N GLY A 71 6.69 -0.53 -31.94
CA GLY A 71 5.46 -0.72 -31.17
C GLY A 71 5.30 -2.10 -30.52
N VAL A 72 6.19 -3.06 -30.80
CA VAL A 72 6.24 -4.34 -30.08
C VAL A 72 6.98 -4.15 -28.76
N GLN A 73 6.38 -4.58 -27.65
CA GLN A 73 7.06 -4.59 -26.35
C GLN A 73 8.15 -5.65 -26.36
N VAL A 74 9.41 -5.23 -26.34
CA VAL A 74 10.57 -6.12 -26.24
C VAL A 74 10.96 -6.27 -24.77
N ARG A 75 11.12 -7.51 -24.30
CA ARG A 75 11.53 -7.79 -22.92
C ARG A 75 13.03 -7.53 -22.77
N LEU A 76 13.42 -6.89 -21.67
CA LEU A 76 14.83 -6.72 -21.33
C LEU A 76 15.45 -8.08 -20.95
N PRO A 77 16.65 -8.43 -21.44
CA PRO A 77 17.33 -9.65 -21.05
C PRO A 77 17.55 -9.72 -19.53
N GLU A 78 17.39 -10.91 -18.95
CA GLU A 78 17.62 -11.12 -17.51
C GLU A 78 19.03 -10.72 -17.10
N GLY A 79 19.15 -10.05 -15.95
CA GLY A 79 20.44 -9.56 -15.43
C GLY A 79 20.93 -8.24 -16.04
N THR A 80 20.22 -7.66 -17.01
CA THR A 80 20.59 -6.35 -17.56
C THR A 80 20.36 -5.24 -16.55
N ALA A 81 21.42 -4.54 -16.16
CA ALA A 81 21.36 -3.32 -15.38
C ALA A 81 21.73 -2.09 -16.25
N PRO A 82 20.81 -1.13 -16.43
CA PRO A 82 21.13 0.15 -17.08
C PRO A 82 22.27 0.89 -16.37
N ILE A 83 23.14 1.51 -17.16
CA ILE A 83 24.23 2.36 -16.70
C ILE A 83 23.72 3.80 -16.70
N PRO A 84 23.60 4.45 -15.53
CA PRO A 84 23.19 5.84 -15.47
C PRO A 84 24.22 6.76 -16.12
N THR A 85 23.77 7.83 -16.77
CA THR A 85 24.66 8.81 -17.37
C THR A 85 25.17 9.82 -16.34
N LEU A 86 26.41 10.27 -16.50
CA LEU A 86 27.07 11.25 -15.63
C LEU A 86 27.34 12.55 -16.40
N LEU A 87 27.37 13.68 -15.70
CA LEU A 87 27.76 14.97 -16.25
C LEU A 87 29.11 15.40 -15.69
N SER A 88 30.00 15.87 -16.55
CA SER A 88 31.23 16.54 -16.12
C SER A 88 31.05 18.06 -16.10
N ASN A 89 31.65 18.73 -15.12
CA ASN A 89 31.83 20.18 -15.16
C ASN A 89 33.11 20.55 -15.94
N ALA A 90 33.41 21.85 -16.06
CA ALA A 90 34.60 22.34 -16.75
C ALA A 90 35.92 21.91 -16.10
N GLU A 91 35.90 21.53 -14.82
CA GLU A 91 37.05 21.05 -14.05
C GLU A 91 37.24 19.53 -14.17
N GLY A 92 36.38 18.85 -14.94
CA GLY A 92 36.39 17.39 -15.10
C GLY A 92 35.75 16.62 -13.94
N GLU A 93 35.14 17.31 -12.97
CA GLU A 93 34.42 16.66 -11.89
C GLU A 93 33.11 16.08 -12.40
N MET A 94 32.87 14.81 -12.09
CA MET A 94 31.64 14.11 -12.48
C MET A 94 30.55 14.28 -11.42
N TYR A 95 29.31 14.53 -11.85
CA TYR A 95 28.13 14.60 -11.02
C TYR A 95 27.04 13.70 -11.57
N PHE A 96 26.23 13.15 -10.68
CA PHE A 96 25.07 12.35 -11.04
C PHE A 96 23.84 13.25 -11.28
N PRO A 97 23.32 13.34 -12.52
CA PRO A 97 22.20 14.22 -12.83
C PRO A 97 20.85 13.57 -12.50
N ILE A 98 19.98 14.34 -11.86
CA ILE A 98 18.57 13.98 -11.65
C ILE A 98 17.65 15.11 -12.11
N TYR A 99 16.46 14.77 -12.59
CA TYR A 99 15.52 15.73 -13.18
C TYR A 99 14.14 15.60 -12.56
N THR A 100 13.48 16.73 -12.28
CA THR A 100 12.06 16.73 -11.86
C THR A 100 11.12 16.44 -13.03
N ASN A 101 11.55 16.76 -14.26
CA ASN A 101 10.75 16.58 -15.46
C ASN A 101 11.60 16.08 -16.65
N ILE A 102 11.05 15.17 -17.45
CA ILE A 102 11.64 14.67 -18.69
C ILE A 102 11.99 15.80 -19.66
N ALA A 103 11.18 16.87 -19.71
CA ALA A 103 11.43 18.01 -20.59
C ALA A 103 12.74 18.77 -20.30
N GLN A 104 13.31 18.58 -19.11
CA GLN A 104 14.60 19.18 -18.71
C GLN A 104 15.81 18.31 -19.10
N ILE A 105 15.58 17.07 -19.54
CA ILE A 105 16.63 16.18 -20.02
C ILE A 105 17.05 16.65 -21.41
N PRO A 106 18.37 16.82 -21.68
CA PRO A 106 18.83 17.26 -22.99
C PRO A 106 18.47 16.24 -24.06
N LYS A 107 18.16 16.72 -25.27
CA LYS A 107 17.84 15.84 -26.41
C LYS A 107 19.07 15.12 -26.96
N GLU A 108 20.25 15.67 -26.69
CA GLU A 108 21.54 15.12 -27.10
C GLU A 108 22.52 15.07 -25.91
N PRO A 109 23.31 13.99 -25.75
CA PRO A 109 23.28 12.75 -26.55
C PRO A 109 21.96 11.98 -26.36
N LYS A 110 21.65 11.07 -27.30
CA LYS A 110 20.46 10.21 -27.17
C LYS A 110 20.68 9.18 -26.06
N PHE A 111 19.71 9.05 -25.18
CA PHE A 111 19.69 8.06 -24.11
C PHE A 111 18.86 6.84 -24.52
N ASP A 112 19.26 5.65 -24.09
CA ASP A 112 18.50 4.43 -24.37
C ASP A 112 17.21 4.35 -23.54
N LEU A 113 17.24 4.88 -22.31
CA LEU A 113 16.08 4.94 -21.42
C LEU A 113 16.14 6.10 -20.43
N ILE A 114 14.98 6.39 -19.84
CA ILE A 114 14.81 7.29 -18.71
C ILE A 114 14.21 6.49 -17.56
N MET A 115 14.94 6.38 -16.45
CA MET A 115 14.51 5.69 -15.24
C MET A 115 13.77 6.66 -14.32
N ASN A 116 12.70 6.21 -13.66
CA ASN A 116 12.02 6.96 -12.61
C ASN A 116 12.43 6.41 -11.23
N MET A 117 13.23 7.16 -10.48
CA MET A 117 13.93 6.68 -9.29
C MET A 117 13.57 7.50 -8.05
N PRO A 118 13.25 6.87 -6.90
CA PRO A 118 13.14 7.58 -5.63
C PRO A 118 14.47 8.26 -5.25
N PHE A 119 14.40 9.38 -4.53
CA PHE A 119 15.59 10.13 -4.12
C PHE A 119 16.64 9.28 -3.39
N LYS A 120 16.20 8.30 -2.58
CA LYS A 120 17.08 7.35 -1.89
C LYS A 120 17.98 6.56 -2.84
N SER A 121 17.42 6.05 -3.92
CA SER A 121 18.18 5.34 -4.94
C SER A 121 19.14 6.30 -5.66
N CYS A 122 18.72 7.54 -5.90
CA CYS A 122 19.57 8.55 -6.54
C CYS A 122 20.80 8.92 -5.72
N TYR A 123 20.65 9.26 -4.43
CA TYR A 123 21.80 9.58 -3.60
C TYR A 123 22.68 8.36 -3.33
N THR A 124 22.09 7.15 -3.24
CA THR A 124 22.86 5.91 -3.04
C THR A 124 23.76 5.62 -4.23
N LEU A 125 23.23 5.81 -5.45
CA LEU A 125 24.02 5.73 -6.67
C LEU A 125 25.11 6.81 -6.69
N ALA A 126 24.77 8.07 -6.44
CA ALA A 126 25.76 9.16 -6.43
C ALA A 126 26.93 8.91 -5.44
N LEU A 127 26.64 8.28 -4.30
CA LEU A 127 27.62 7.90 -3.29
C LEU A 127 28.41 6.63 -3.62
N ASN A 128 28.05 5.87 -4.65
CA ASN A 128 28.79 4.69 -5.06
C ASN A 128 30.19 5.07 -5.56
N GLU A 129 31.23 4.55 -4.91
CA GLU A 129 32.63 4.81 -5.27
C GLU A 129 32.93 4.43 -6.72
N GLY A 130 32.31 3.37 -7.24
CA GLY A 130 32.47 2.91 -8.62
C GLY A 130 31.99 3.91 -9.67
N MET A 131 31.16 4.90 -9.31
CA MET A 131 30.73 5.97 -10.22
C MET A 131 31.65 7.20 -10.21
N GLY A 132 32.55 7.32 -9.23
CA GLY A 132 33.54 8.42 -9.18
C GLY A 132 32.95 9.83 -9.11
N THR A 133 31.69 10.00 -8.71
CA THR A 133 31.03 11.32 -8.70
C THR A 133 31.49 12.19 -7.53
N LYS A 134 31.29 13.51 -7.60
CA LYS A 134 31.41 14.47 -6.50
C LYS A 134 30.08 14.75 -5.79
N GLY A 135 29.02 14.10 -6.25
CA GLY A 135 27.68 14.23 -5.70
C GLY A 135 26.63 14.21 -6.81
N LEU A 136 25.50 14.83 -6.50
CA LEU A 136 24.31 14.85 -7.34
C LEU A 136 24.02 16.29 -7.78
N VAL A 137 23.49 16.45 -8.99
CA VAL A 137 23.01 17.72 -9.49
C VAL A 137 21.55 17.60 -9.92
N LEU A 138 20.70 18.41 -9.31
CA LEU A 138 19.28 18.49 -9.60
C LEU A 138 19.04 19.56 -10.68
N ASN A 139 18.32 19.15 -11.73
CA ASN A 139 17.93 20.00 -12.86
C ASN A 139 19.13 20.79 -13.45
N PRO A 140 20.18 20.12 -13.96
CA PRO A 140 21.49 20.73 -14.29
C PRO A 140 21.42 21.90 -15.28
N PHE A 141 20.46 21.87 -16.20
CA PHE A 141 20.30 22.86 -17.27
C PHE A 141 19.24 23.93 -16.95
N SER A 142 18.67 23.92 -15.74
CA SER A 142 17.76 24.98 -15.27
C SER A 142 18.17 25.43 -13.86
N ASP A 143 17.74 24.73 -12.82
CA ASP A 143 18.02 25.15 -11.44
C ASP A 143 19.46 24.92 -11.00
N ASN A 144 20.11 23.88 -11.55
CA ASN A 144 21.50 23.49 -11.32
C ASN A 144 21.88 23.41 -9.83
N LEU A 145 21.00 22.78 -9.03
CA LEU A 145 21.21 22.66 -7.60
C LEU A 145 22.13 21.48 -7.29
N ARG A 146 23.31 21.76 -6.70
CA ARG A 146 24.35 20.76 -6.45
C ARG A 146 24.32 20.28 -4.99
N PHE A 147 24.18 18.97 -4.83
CA PHE A 147 24.27 18.28 -3.55
C PHE A 147 25.61 17.54 -3.52
N LYS A 148 26.58 18.06 -2.75
CA LYS A 148 27.90 17.46 -2.61
C LYS A 148 27.82 16.17 -1.79
N LYS A 149 28.84 15.31 -1.94
CA LYS A 149 28.93 14.03 -1.21
C LYS A 149 28.71 14.17 0.29
N GLU A 150 29.28 15.18 0.93
CA GLU A 150 29.20 15.34 2.39
C GLU A 150 27.75 15.52 2.86
N LEU A 151 26.95 16.27 2.10
CA LEU A 151 25.52 16.44 2.38
C LEU A 151 24.75 15.14 2.13
N LEU A 152 25.05 14.45 1.03
CA LEU A 152 24.40 13.17 0.71
C LEU A 152 24.72 12.08 1.74
N GLU A 153 25.95 12.05 2.26
CA GLU A 153 26.36 11.17 3.36
C GLU A 153 25.61 11.48 4.65
N ALA A 154 25.45 12.75 5.00
CA ALA A 154 24.65 13.16 6.15
C ALA A 154 23.17 12.73 6.00
N ILE A 155 22.60 12.88 4.81
CA ILE A 155 21.24 12.41 4.50
C ILE A 155 21.15 10.87 4.63
N LYS A 156 22.13 10.15 4.09
CA LYS A 156 22.19 8.69 4.17
C LYS A 156 22.29 8.21 5.62
N GLN A 157 23.16 8.82 6.42
CA GLN A 157 23.32 8.49 7.84
C GLN A 157 22.03 8.75 8.63
N GLU A 158 21.35 9.87 8.38
CA GLU A 158 20.05 10.17 8.99
C GLU A 158 19.02 9.10 8.62
N ASP A 159 18.93 8.73 7.34
CA ASP A 159 18.01 7.69 6.86
C ASP A 159 18.34 6.31 7.42
N GLU A 160 19.63 5.97 7.59
CA GLU A 160 20.09 4.73 8.22
C GLU A 160 19.82 4.72 9.73
N MET A 161 20.00 5.84 10.43
CA MET A 161 19.62 5.98 11.84
C MET A 161 18.10 5.87 12.03
N LEU A 162 17.32 6.49 11.15
CA LEU A 162 15.87 6.36 11.14
C LEU A 162 15.45 4.93 10.78
N ALA A 163 16.15 4.24 9.88
CA ALA A 163 15.87 2.84 9.54
C ALA A 163 16.31 1.86 10.64
N ALA A 164 17.39 2.16 11.38
CA ALA A 164 17.86 1.37 12.51
C ALA A 164 17.02 1.60 13.77
N GLY A 165 16.52 2.83 13.95
CA GLY A 165 15.59 3.23 15.01
C GLY A 165 14.14 2.87 14.71
N ALA A 166 13.76 2.79 13.44
CA ALA A 166 12.58 2.11 12.98
C ALA A 166 12.82 0.62 13.21
N LYS A 167 12.45 0.14 14.40
CA LYS A 167 12.31 -1.29 14.66
C LYS A 167 11.67 -1.89 13.41
N GLN A 168 12.38 -2.74 12.68
CA GLN A 168 11.71 -3.78 11.92
C GLN A 168 10.70 -4.33 12.90
N VAL A 169 9.40 -4.11 12.66
CA VAL A 169 8.38 -4.74 13.47
C VAL A 169 8.60 -6.23 13.18
N ARG A 170 9.41 -6.88 14.01
CA ARG A 170 9.51 -8.32 14.07
C ARG A 170 8.19 -8.74 14.65
N ILE A 171 7.18 -8.81 13.79
CA ILE A 171 5.88 -9.36 14.12
C ILE A 171 6.17 -10.79 14.55
N SER A 172 5.95 -11.10 15.83
CA SER A 172 6.09 -12.49 16.28
C SER A 172 5.07 -13.36 15.55
N PRO A 173 5.27 -14.68 15.39
CA PRO A 173 4.29 -15.56 14.76
C PRO A 173 2.87 -15.38 15.34
N ARG A 174 2.77 -15.17 16.66
CA ARG A 174 1.51 -14.89 17.36
C ARG A 174 0.90 -13.54 17.00
N GLN A 175 1.70 -12.47 16.90
CA GLN A 175 1.21 -11.17 16.43
C GLN A 175 0.76 -11.23 14.96
N PHE A 176 1.43 -12.03 14.14
CA PHE A 176 1.04 -12.24 12.74
C PHE A 176 -0.29 -12.97 12.65
N GLN A 177 -0.45 -14.04 13.44
CA GLN A 177 -1.72 -14.76 13.57
C GLN A 177 -2.87 -13.85 13.98
N ASN A 178 -2.65 -12.98 14.98
CA ASN A 178 -3.66 -12.02 15.41
C ASN A 178 -3.99 -11.00 14.31
N MET A 179 -3.00 -10.50 13.58
CA MET A 179 -3.21 -9.57 12.46
C MET A 179 -4.00 -10.21 11.31
N MET A 180 -3.69 -11.46 10.96
CA MET A 180 -4.41 -12.19 9.92
C MET A 180 -5.84 -12.54 10.34
N ARG A 181 -6.04 -12.86 11.63
CA ARG A 181 -7.38 -13.05 12.19
C ARG A 181 -8.21 -11.76 12.15
N GLN A 182 -7.63 -10.63 12.57
CA GLN A 182 -8.29 -9.31 12.45
C GLN A 182 -8.67 -9.00 11.00
N LYS A 183 -7.78 -9.31 10.04
CA LYS A 183 -8.06 -9.16 8.62
C LYS A 183 -9.26 -10.02 8.18
N ALA A 184 -9.32 -11.29 8.62
CA ALA A 184 -10.43 -12.17 8.29
C ALA A 184 -11.76 -11.66 8.85
N GLU A 185 -11.78 -11.25 10.12
CA GLU A 185 -12.97 -10.79 10.85
C GLU A 185 -13.46 -9.42 10.40
N PHE A 186 -12.59 -8.41 10.38
CA PHE A 186 -13.02 -7.01 10.18
C PHE A 186 -12.98 -6.56 8.72
N ARG A 187 -12.45 -7.38 7.80
CA ARG A 187 -12.33 -7.01 6.39
C ARG A 187 -12.83 -8.11 5.45
N ASP A 188 -12.23 -9.29 5.48
CA ASP A 188 -12.46 -10.26 4.40
C ASP A 188 -13.87 -10.89 4.48
N LEU A 189 -14.37 -11.20 5.69
CA LEU A 189 -15.76 -11.63 5.90
C LEU A 189 -16.79 -10.55 5.52
N PRO A 190 -16.71 -9.31 6.06
CA PRO A 190 -17.60 -8.21 5.63
C PRO A 190 -17.54 -7.95 4.13
N LEU A 191 -16.35 -7.97 3.52
CA LEU A 191 -16.20 -7.73 2.09
C LEU A 191 -16.93 -8.79 1.25
N ARG A 192 -16.85 -10.07 1.63
CA ARG A 192 -17.61 -11.13 0.98
C ARG A 192 -19.11 -10.98 1.21
N LEU A 193 -19.54 -10.61 2.43
CA LEU A 193 -20.95 -10.37 2.73
C LEU A 193 -21.52 -9.25 1.86
N TYR A 194 -20.90 -8.07 1.84
CA TYR A 194 -21.43 -6.93 1.10
C TYR A 194 -21.29 -7.07 -0.42
N GLY A 195 -20.29 -7.83 -0.88
CA GLY A 195 -20.12 -8.16 -2.30
C GLY A 195 -21.09 -9.23 -2.81
N GLY A 196 -21.35 -10.27 -2.03
CA GLY A 196 -22.20 -11.41 -2.42
C GLY A 196 -23.64 -11.38 -1.89
N LYS A 197 -23.93 -10.56 -0.87
CA LYS A 197 -25.24 -10.40 -0.23
C LYS A 197 -25.92 -11.75 0.08
N ALA A 198 -27.13 -11.96 -0.42
CA ALA A 198 -27.93 -13.17 -0.19
C ALA A 198 -27.21 -14.45 -0.63
N GLU A 199 -26.47 -14.44 -1.75
CA GLU A 199 -25.71 -15.59 -2.22
C GLU A 199 -24.65 -16.01 -1.20
N PHE A 200 -23.94 -15.03 -0.63
CA PHE A 200 -22.95 -15.30 0.41
C PHE A 200 -23.60 -15.82 1.69
N VAL A 201 -24.74 -15.27 2.12
CA VAL A 201 -25.43 -15.74 3.34
C VAL A 201 -25.98 -17.15 3.16
N GLN A 202 -26.47 -17.48 1.96
CA GLN A 202 -26.91 -18.84 1.62
C GLN A 202 -25.72 -19.81 1.66
N GLN A 203 -24.60 -19.45 1.00
CA GLN A 203 -23.38 -20.25 1.03
C GLN A 203 -22.88 -20.47 2.47
N LEU A 204 -22.88 -19.43 3.30
CA LEU A 204 -22.50 -19.51 4.71
C LEU A 204 -23.44 -20.42 5.52
N SER A 205 -24.73 -20.44 5.20
CA SER A 205 -25.70 -21.30 5.87
C SER A 205 -25.55 -22.77 5.49
N ASP A 206 -25.16 -23.04 4.24
CA ASP A 206 -24.99 -24.39 3.69
C ASP A 206 -23.64 -25.01 4.06
N GLU A 207 -22.54 -24.26 3.88
CA GLU A 207 -21.17 -24.72 4.09
C GLU A 207 -20.66 -24.51 5.52
N LYS A 208 -21.31 -23.63 6.29
CA LYS A 208 -21.08 -23.43 7.73
C LYS A 208 -19.60 -23.23 8.12
N GLU A 209 -19.10 -24.05 9.06
CA GLU A 209 -17.73 -23.95 9.60
C GLU A 209 -16.67 -24.06 8.49
N ALA A 210 -16.91 -24.86 7.46
CA ALA A 210 -15.97 -25.06 6.37
C ALA A 210 -15.71 -23.75 5.59
N LEU A 211 -16.76 -22.97 5.31
CA LEU A 211 -16.62 -21.69 4.63
C LEU A 211 -15.88 -20.65 5.50
N VAL A 212 -16.20 -20.58 6.79
CA VAL A 212 -15.52 -19.66 7.72
C VAL A 212 -14.04 -20.00 7.82
N ASN A 213 -13.72 -21.28 7.98
CA ASN A 213 -12.36 -21.80 8.01
C ASN A 213 -11.60 -21.49 6.71
N GLU A 214 -12.23 -21.66 5.53
CA GLU A 214 -11.64 -21.30 4.23
C GLU A 214 -11.29 -19.81 4.14
N ILE A 215 -12.21 -18.93 4.57
CA ILE A 215 -11.99 -17.47 4.54
C ILE A 215 -10.81 -17.10 5.44
N TYR A 216 -10.77 -17.69 6.63
CA TYR A 216 -9.66 -17.53 7.56
C TYR A 216 -8.34 -18.04 6.96
N GLN A 217 -8.32 -19.23 6.37
CA GLN A 217 -7.12 -19.79 5.76
C GLN A 217 -6.59 -18.90 4.62
N LYS A 218 -7.48 -18.37 3.77
CA LYS A 218 -7.12 -17.46 2.67
C LYS A 218 -6.52 -16.14 3.16
N ALA A 219 -6.85 -15.67 4.36
CA ALA A 219 -6.25 -14.48 4.95
C ALA A 219 -4.74 -14.67 5.22
N PHE A 220 -4.29 -15.89 5.55
CA PHE A 220 -2.93 -16.16 6.01
C PHE A 220 -1.89 -16.27 4.89
N GLN A 221 -2.30 -16.50 3.63
CA GLN A 221 -1.47 -16.66 2.41
C GLN A 221 -0.43 -17.81 2.46
N GLN A 222 0.11 -18.14 3.63
CA GLN A 222 1.03 -19.23 3.93
C GLN A 222 0.34 -20.24 4.85
N PRO A 223 -0.02 -21.44 4.35
CA PRO A 223 -0.74 -22.45 5.13
C PRO A 223 -0.03 -22.87 6.43
N GLU A 224 1.31 -22.82 6.47
CA GLU A 224 2.12 -23.21 7.63
C GLU A 224 1.91 -22.32 8.87
N LEU A 225 1.42 -21.10 8.68
CA LEU A 225 1.18 -20.14 9.76
C LEU A 225 -0.27 -20.15 10.27
N TYR A 226 -1.15 -20.91 9.61
CA TYR A 226 -2.57 -21.00 9.91
C TYR A 226 -2.83 -21.94 11.09
N PRO A 227 -3.30 -21.46 12.25
CA PRO A 227 -3.36 -22.25 13.47
C PRO A 227 -4.73 -22.88 13.76
N TYR A 228 -5.72 -22.70 12.88
CA TYR A 228 -7.11 -23.10 13.12
C TYR A 228 -7.53 -24.27 12.23
N GLY A 229 -8.56 -24.99 12.66
CA GLY A 229 -9.33 -25.93 11.84
C GLY A 229 -10.83 -25.66 11.97
N GLU A 230 -11.63 -26.41 11.22
CA GLU A 230 -13.10 -26.22 11.20
C GLU A 230 -13.74 -26.34 12.58
N SER A 231 -13.21 -27.21 13.45
CA SER A 231 -13.71 -27.40 14.82
C SER A 231 -13.48 -26.21 15.75
N ASP A 232 -12.66 -25.23 15.36
CA ASP A 232 -12.46 -24.01 16.14
C ASP A 232 -13.56 -22.97 15.90
N PHE A 233 -14.49 -23.25 14.99
CA PHE A 233 -15.63 -22.41 14.65
C PHE A 233 -16.94 -23.14 14.96
N SER A 234 -18.02 -22.37 15.17
CA SER A 234 -19.38 -22.91 15.13
C SER A 234 -20.30 -21.94 14.41
N VAL A 235 -21.05 -22.44 13.43
CA VAL A 235 -21.95 -21.63 12.61
C VAL A 235 -23.39 -22.12 12.77
N MET A 236 -24.26 -21.19 13.15
CA MET A 236 -25.69 -21.46 13.37
C MET A 236 -26.54 -20.47 12.58
N ALA A 237 -27.25 -20.96 11.57
CA ALA A 237 -28.26 -20.21 10.83
C ALA A 237 -29.63 -20.35 11.51
N LEU A 238 -30.32 -19.23 11.70
CA LEU A 238 -31.61 -19.11 12.39
C LEU A 238 -32.57 -18.28 11.52
N ASN A 239 -33.69 -18.88 11.13
CA ASN A 239 -34.81 -18.15 10.54
C ASN A 239 -35.62 -17.51 11.68
N ILE A 240 -35.40 -16.23 11.95
CA ILE A 240 -36.05 -15.51 13.06
C ILE A 240 -37.47 -15.10 12.67
N SER A 241 -37.66 -14.66 11.42
CA SER A 241 -38.96 -14.35 10.83
C SER A 241 -38.88 -14.45 9.30
N ASP A 242 -40.00 -14.24 8.60
CA ASP A 242 -40.03 -14.19 7.13
C ASP A 242 -39.17 -13.05 6.55
N GLU A 243 -38.83 -12.04 7.37
CA GLU A 243 -38.01 -10.88 6.99
C GLU A 243 -36.61 -10.89 7.61
N LEU A 244 -36.23 -11.94 8.35
CA LEU A 244 -34.93 -11.98 9.03
C LEU A 244 -34.38 -13.40 9.14
N LEU A 245 -33.38 -13.67 8.31
CA LEU A 245 -32.40 -14.74 8.52
C LEU A 245 -31.20 -14.16 9.28
N LEU A 246 -30.77 -14.85 10.33
CA LEU A 246 -29.59 -14.50 11.11
C LEU A 246 -28.64 -15.69 11.18
N VAL A 247 -27.37 -15.48 10.85
CA VAL A 247 -26.30 -16.46 10.99
C VAL A 247 -25.36 -16.00 12.09
N ARG A 248 -25.28 -16.78 13.16
CA ARG A 248 -24.32 -16.61 14.26
C ARG A 248 -23.07 -17.42 13.94
N ILE A 249 -21.91 -16.81 14.12
CA ILE A 249 -20.60 -17.46 13.99
C ILE A 249 -19.86 -17.28 15.32
N ASP A 250 -19.62 -18.37 16.04
CA ASP A 250 -18.70 -18.42 17.17
C ASP A 250 -17.28 -18.63 16.66
N LEU A 251 -16.36 -17.82 17.19
CA LEU A 251 -14.96 -17.76 16.75
C LEU A 251 -14.00 -18.37 17.78
N PRO A 252 -12.76 -18.68 17.38
CA PRO A 252 -11.79 -19.32 18.27
C PRO A 252 -11.52 -18.48 19.52
N GLU A 253 -11.22 -19.14 20.64
CA GLU A 253 -10.96 -18.46 21.91
C GLU A 253 -9.85 -17.41 21.80
N ILE A 254 -10.06 -16.25 22.43
CA ILE A 254 -9.12 -15.13 22.43
C ILE A 254 -8.16 -15.30 23.62
N LYS A 255 -6.90 -15.61 23.32
CA LYS A 255 -5.85 -15.83 24.35
C LYS A 255 -4.98 -14.60 24.62
N ASP A 256 -5.15 -13.54 23.82
CA ASP A 256 -4.36 -12.31 23.87
C ASP A 256 -5.26 -11.10 24.15
N GLN A 257 -4.68 -10.05 24.75
CA GLN A 257 -5.33 -8.75 24.86
C GLN A 257 -5.23 -7.99 23.52
N VAL A 258 -5.93 -8.50 22.51
CA VAL A 258 -6.03 -7.91 21.17
C VAL A 258 -7.51 -7.82 20.79
N GLN A 259 -7.88 -6.74 20.11
CA GLN A 259 -9.23 -6.56 19.60
C GLN A 259 -9.52 -7.60 18.52
N LEU A 260 -10.21 -8.65 18.90
CA LEU A 260 -10.65 -9.78 18.10
C LEU A 260 -12.12 -10.05 18.41
N CYS A 261 -12.82 -10.70 17.50
CA CYS A 261 -14.23 -11.04 17.67
C CYS A 261 -14.36 -12.36 18.43
N HIS A 262 -15.18 -12.36 19.47
CA HIS A 262 -15.70 -13.58 20.10
C HIS A 262 -16.78 -14.22 19.22
N ARG A 263 -17.60 -13.37 18.59
CA ARG A 263 -18.79 -13.79 17.85
C ARG A 263 -19.11 -12.78 16.77
N ILE A 264 -19.63 -13.28 15.65
CA ILE A 264 -20.14 -12.47 14.54
C ILE A 264 -21.61 -12.83 14.32
N TYR A 265 -22.40 -11.82 13.97
CA TYR A 265 -23.75 -12.00 13.46
C TYR A 265 -23.86 -11.41 12.06
N VAL A 266 -24.29 -12.24 11.13
CA VAL A 266 -24.64 -11.84 9.77
C VAL A 266 -26.15 -11.90 9.66
N THR A 267 -26.79 -10.85 9.16
CA THR A 267 -28.22 -10.86 8.91
C THR A 267 -28.52 -10.72 7.43
N LEU A 268 -29.63 -11.29 6.99
CA LEU A 268 -30.23 -11.10 5.67
C LEU A 268 -31.72 -10.87 5.85
N ASN A 269 -32.25 -9.82 5.24
CA ASN A 269 -33.68 -9.71 4.98
C ASN A 269 -34.00 -10.34 3.62
N PRO A 270 -34.71 -11.48 3.56
CA PRO A 270 -34.98 -12.15 2.28
C PRO A 270 -35.86 -11.34 1.33
N ALA A 271 -36.65 -10.39 1.83
CA ALA A 271 -37.53 -9.56 1.02
C ALA A 271 -36.81 -8.37 0.38
N THR A 272 -35.83 -7.77 1.07
CA THR A 272 -35.11 -6.57 0.61
C THR A 272 -33.68 -6.84 0.14
N GLU A 273 -33.18 -8.06 0.36
CA GLU A 273 -31.76 -8.44 0.20
C GLU A 273 -30.78 -7.60 1.04
N GLU A 274 -31.29 -6.89 2.05
CA GLU A 274 -30.46 -6.11 2.96
C GLU A 274 -29.65 -7.05 3.86
N VAL A 275 -28.35 -6.79 3.96
CA VAL A 275 -27.44 -7.55 4.80
C VAL A 275 -26.71 -6.66 5.80
N ASN A 276 -26.50 -7.16 7.01
CA ASN A 276 -25.78 -6.45 8.06
C ASN A 276 -24.76 -7.35 8.76
N TYR A 277 -23.68 -6.72 9.26
CA TYR A 277 -22.55 -7.39 9.91
C TYR A 277 -22.33 -6.81 11.30
N PHE A 278 -22.54 -7.62 12.33
CA PHE A 278 -22.35 -7.25 13.73
C PHE A 278 -21.31 -8.13 14.41
N THR A 279 -20.65 -7.60 15.42
CA THR A 279 -19.52 -8.23 16.11
C THR A 279 -19.67 -8.10 17.62
N ILE A 280 -19.29 -9.15 18.34
CA ILE A 280 -18.96 -9.06 19.76
C ILE A 280 -17.45 -9.13 19.89
N GLU A 281 -16.84 -8.04 20.34
CA GLU A 281 -15.40 -7.82 20.30
C GLU A 281 -14.78 -7.83 21.69
N GLN A 282 -13.55 -8.33 21.78
CA GLN A 282 -12.70 -8.14 22.94
C GLN A 282 -12.39 -6.65 23.10
N GLY A 283 -12.81 -6.09 24.23
CA GLY A 283 -12.49 -4.72 24.63
C GLY A 283 -11.04 -4.55 25.07
N LYS A 284 -10.68 -3.32 25.45
CA LYS A 284 -9.29 -2.96 25.83
C LYS A 284 -8.92 -3.56 27.18
N GLU A 285 -9.90 -3.69 28.07
CA GLU A 285 -9.71 -4.29 29.38
C GLU A 285 -10.04 -5.78 29.40
N LYS A 286 -9.42 -6.52 30.32
CA LYS A 286 -9.64 -7.96 30.44
C LYS A 286 -11.10 -8.23 30.83
N GLY A 287 -11.82 -8.94 29.97
CA GLY A 287 -13.24 -9.27 30.19
C GLY A 287 -14.22 -8.19 29.71
N GLU A 288 -13.73 -7.04 29.23
CA GLU A 288 -14.58 -6.08 28.53
C GLU A 288 -15.01 -6.68 27.19
N ARG A 289 -16.31 -6.62 26.89
CA ARG A 289 -16.87 -7.03 25.60
C ARG A 289 -17.61 -5.85 24.99
N ARG A 290 -17.40 -5.62 23.70
CA ARG A 290 -17.99 -4.50 22.95
C ARG A 290 -18.89 -5.00 21.85
N PHE A 291 -19.97 -4.28 21.60
CA PHE A 291 -20.84 -4.54 20.45
C PHE A 291 -20.48 -3.58 19.32
N GLY A 292 -20.16 -4.14 18.17
CA GLY A 292 -19.76 -3.38 16.99
C GLY A 292 -20.38 -3.92 15.72
N GLY A 293 -19.92 -3.39 14.60
CA GLY A 293 -20.26 -3.87 13.26
C GLY A 293 -19.39 -3.23 12.20
N ILE A 294 -19.44 -3.79 11.00
CA ILE A 294 -18.74 -3.25 9.82
C ILE A 294 -19.82 -2.87 8.81
N THR A 295 -19.79 -1.65 8.29
CA THR A 295 -20.75 -1.20 7.26
C THR A 295 -20.33 -1.64 5.86
N SER A 296 -21.22 -1.47 4.89
CA SER A 296 -20.93 -1.71 3.46
C SER A 296 -19.75 -0.87 2.93
N GLU A 297 -19.46 0.27 3.55
CA GLU A 297 -18.29 1.12 3.25
C GLU A 297 -17.00 0.63 3.93
N GLN A 298 -17.00 -0.55 4.55
CA GLN A 298 -15.86 -1.11 5.29
C GLN A 298 -15.42 -0.23 6.47
N LYS A 299 -16.37 0.47 7.10
CA LYS A 299 -16.14 1.27 8.30
C LYS A 299 -16.64 0.53 9.53
N HIS A 300 -15.83 0.56 10.59
CA HIS A 300 -16.23 0.04 11.89
C HIS A 300 -17.16 1.02 12.61
N VAL A 301 -18.19 0.48 13.24
CA VAL A 301 -19.19 1.21 14.01
C VAL A 301 -19.29 0.57 15.40
N GLU A 302 -19.29 1.40 16.44
CA GLU A 302 -19.46 0.96 17.82
C GLU A 302 -20.90 1.20 18.29
N TYR A 303 -21.53 0.16 18.83
CA TYR A 303 -22.89 0.20 19.38
C TYR A 303 -22.94 0.15 20.91
N GLY A 304 -21.76 0.19 21.56
CA GLY A 304 -21.59 0.25 23.01
C GLY A 304 -21.06 -1.04 23.63
N GLU A 305 -21.44 -1.29 24.88
CA GLU A 305 -21.10 -2.51 25.61
C GLU A 305 -21.84 -3.71 25.01
N ALA A 306 -21.17 -4.87 24.96
CA ALA A 306 -21.82 -6.10 24.52
C ALA A 306 -22.91 -6.52 25.51
N PRO A 307 -24.10 -6.89 25.03
CA PRO A 307 -25.12 -7.47 25.90
C PRO A 307 -24.64 -8.80 26.48
N VAL A 308 -25.25 -9.22 27.58
CA VAL A 308 -24.99 -10.54 28.17
C VAL A 308 -25.28 -11.66 27.16
N GLU A 309 -24.54 -12.76 27.28
CA GLU A 309 -24.72 -13.92 26.41
C GLU A 309 -26.17 -14.41 26.49
N GLY A 310 -26.82 -14.54 25.33
CA GLY A 310 -28.26 -14.84 25.21
C GLY A 310 -29.15 -13.63 24.90
N ALA A 311 -28.70 -12.40 25.16
CA ALA A 311 -29.41 -11.17 24.78
C ALA A 311 -28.88 -10.51 23.49
N GLU A 312 -27.79 -11.05 22.93
CA GLU A 312 -27.11 -10.49 21.75
C GLU A 312 -27.99 -10.46 20.49
N ILE A 313 -28.78 -11.51 20.24
CA ILE A 313 -29.69 -11.55 19.07
C ILE A 313 -30.79 -10.49 19.21
N GLN A 314 -31.32 -10.29 20.42
CA GLN A 314 -32.29 -9.22 20.66
C GLN A 314 -31.68 -7.86 20.35
N ARG A 315 -30.44 -7.62 20.78
CA ARG A 315 -29.75 -6.36 20.50
C ARG A 315 -29.52 -6.13 19.00
N VAL A 316 -29.24 -7.18 18.23
CA VAL A 316 -29.17 -7.10 16.75
C VAL A 316 -30.52 -6.64 16.20
N MET A 317 -31.62 -7.27 16.62
CA MET A 317 -32.97 -6.92 16.16
C MET A 317 -33.33 -5.46 16.51
N ASP A 318 -33.06 -5.01 17.73
CA ASP A 318 -33.34 -3.64 18.16
C ASP A 318 -32.63 -2.60 17.27
N ILE A 319 -31.41 -2.88 16.81
CA ILE A 319 -30.67 -1.98 15.91
C ILE A 319 -31.27 -1.97 14.51
N LEU A 320 -31.65 -3.14 14.00
CA LEU A 320 -32.30 -3.23 12.68
C LEU A 320 -33.61 -2.43 12.66
N ASP A 321 -34.41 -2.53 13.71
CA ASP A 321 -35.66 -1.77 13.82
C ASP A 321 -35.41 -0.26 13.92
N GLN A 322 -34.43 0.18 14.71
CA GLN A 322 -34.03 1.59 14.80
C GLN A 322 -33.58 2.15 13.44
N ASN A 323 -32.86 1.36 12.64
CA ASN A 323 -32.40 1.78 11.32
C ASN A 323 -33.56 1.89 10.31
N LYS A 324 -34.57 1.03 10.40
CA LYS A 324 -35.81 1.12 9.59
C LYS A 324 -36.59 2.41 9.90
N GLU A 325 -36.69 2.79 11.17
CA GLU A 325 -37.39 4.02 11.59
C GLU A 325 -36.68 5.31 11.14
N GLN A 326 -35.36 5.29 10.98
CA GLN A 326 -34.58 6.46 10.51
C GLN A 326 -34.58 6.63 8.99
N THR A 327 -34.95 5.58 8.25
CA THR A 327 -34.96 5.55 6.77
C THR A 327 -36.36 5.61 6.16
N SER A 328 -37.40 5.59 7.00
CA SER A 328 -38.83 5.76 6.65
C SER A 328 -39.29 7.20 6.76
#